data_AF-A0A829NRQ5-F1
#
_entry.id   AF-A0A829NRQ5-F1
#
_cell.length_a   1.000
_cell.length_b   1.000
_cell.length_c   1.000
_cell.angle_alpha   90.00
_cell.angle_beta   90.00
_cell.angle_gamma   90.00
#
_symmetry.space_group_name_H-M   'P 1'
#
loop_
_entity.id
_entity.type
_entity.pdbx_description
1 polymer ?
#
loop_
_entity_poly.entity_id
_entity_poly.type
_entity_poly.pdbx_seq_one_letter_code
_entity_poly.pdbx_strand_id
1 'polypeptide(L)' 'MRLDKFLKVSRLIKRRTVANEACDAGRVLVNGKPAKASVKVKVGDVIEIQFGTKTVKVEVLDIQDTTKKEEAKDLFRYL' A
#
# COMPACT_ATOMS: atom_id res chain seq x y z
N MET A 1 -4.56 -7.95 5.96
CA MET A 1 -3.25 -8.27 5.35
C MET A 1 -2.16 -7.34 5.90
N ARG A 2 -0.87 -7.70 5.88
CA ARG A 2 0.23 -6.75 6.19
C ARG A 2 0.40 -5.68 5.11
N LEU A 3 0.82 -4.48 5.48
CA LEU A 3 1.03 -3.33 4.58
C LEU A 3 1.98 -3.65 3.43
N ASP A 4 3.16 -4.22 3.73
CA ASP A 4 4.13 -4.59 2.70
C ASP A 4 3.60 -5.60 1.67
N LYS A 5 2.79 -6.56 2.15
CA LYS A 5 2.14 -7.54 1.29
C LYS A 5 1.05 -6.88 0.44
N PHE A 6 0.25 -6.00 1.04
CA PHE A 6 -0.81 -5.26 0.34
C PHE A 6 -0.24 -4.41 -0.79
N LEU A 7 0.83 -3.64 -0.52
CA LEU A 7 1.50 -2.81 -1.53
C LEU A 7 2.05 -3.63 -2.71
N LYS A 8 2.50 -4.87 -2.45
CA LYS A 8 2.93 -5.80 -3.50
C LYS A 8 1.75 -6.34 -4.30
N VAL A 9 0.67 -6.73 -3.63
CA VAL A 9 -0.49 -7.41 -4.23
C VAL A 9 -1.31 -6.43 -5.08
N SER A 10 -1.56 -5.22 -4.56
CA SER A 10 -2.16 -4.09 -5.29
C SER A 10 -1.29 -3.54 -6.42
N ARG A 11 -0.03 -3.97 -6.53
CA ARG A 11 0.96 -3.51 -7.52
C ARG A 11 1.32 -2.03 -7.42
N LEU A 12 0.99 -1.36 -6.31
CA LEU A 12 1.48 -0.01 -6.00
C LEU A 12 3.01 0.00 -5.89
N ILE A 13 3.57 -1.07 -5.32
CA ILE A 13 5.01 -1.31 -5.31
C ILE A 13 5.28 -2.69 -5.89
N LYS A 14 6.13 -2.75 -6.92
CA LYS A 14 6.37 -3.98 -7.69
C LYS A 14 7.06 -5.09 -6.87
N ARG A 15 7.89 -4.73 -5.88
CA ARG A 15 8.67 -5.67 -5.05
C ARG A 15 8.35 -5.48 -3.58
N ARG A 16 8.15 -6.59 -2.87
CA ARG A 16 7.86 -6.56 -1.42
C ARG A 16 9.03 -6.03 -0.58
N THR A 17 10.27 -6.24 -1.02
CA THR A 17 11.46 -5.68 -0.35
C THR A 17 11.45 -4.16 -0.38
N VAL A 18 11.17 -3.57 -1.55
CA VAL A 18 11.04 -2.11 -1.72
C VAL A 18 9.89 -1.55 -0.89
N ALA A 19 8.79 -2.30 -0.75
CA ALA A 19 7.68 -1.90 0.12
C ALA A 19 8.09 -1.86 1.60
N ASN A 20 8.90 -2.82 2.07
CA ASN A 20 9.45 -2.80 3.43
C ASN A 20 10.38 -1.59 3.62
N GLU A 21 11.33 -1.38 2.71
CA GLU A 21 12.25 -0.24 2.75
C GLU A 21 11.53 1.11 2.76
N ALA A 22 10.45 1.26 1.97
CA ALA A 22 9.64 2.47 1.95
C ALA A 22 8.90 2.70 3.28
N CYS A 23 8.41 1.64 3.93
CA CYS A 23 7.79 1.75 5.26
C CYS A 23 8.84 2.12 6.32
N ASP A 24 10.02 1.49 6.28
CA ASP A 24 11.11 1.73 7.23
C ASP A 24 11.70 3.14 7.09
N ALA A 25 11.75 3.66 5.86
CA ALA A 25 12.14 5.05 5.57
C ALA A 25 11.05 6.09 5.90
N GLY A 26 9.89 5.67 6.43
CA GLY A 26 8.78 6.57 6.77
C GLY A 26 8.08 7.19 5.56
N ARG A 27 8.27 6.63 4.35
CA ARG A 27 7.67 7.12 3.10
C ARG A 27 6.25 6.61 2.86
N VAL A 28 5.79 5.68 3.69
CA VAL A 28 4.43 5.14 3.63
C VAL A 28 3.68 5.55 4.88
N LEU A 29 2.56 6.26 4.68
CA LEU A 29 1.65 6.64 5.74
C LEU A 29 0.34 5.88 5.58
N VAL A 30 -0.24 5.48 6.70
CA VAL A 30 -1.59 4.92 6.77
C VAL A 30 -2.41 5.86 7.66
N ASN A 31 -3.50 6.39 7.11
CA ASN A 31 -4.37 7.38 7.76
C ASN A 31 -3.58 8.60 8.30
N GLY A 32 -2.60 9.07 7.52
CA GLY A 32 -1.77 10.23 7.84
C GLY A 32 -0.67 9.98 8.87
N LYS A 33 -0.43 8.72 9.28
CA LYS A 33 0.64 8.35 10.22
C LYS A 33 1.64 7.40 9.58
N PRO A 34 2.96 7.56 9.80
CA PRO A 34 3.96 6.63 9.28
C PRO A 34 3.69 5.22 9.83
N ALA A 35 3.65 4.24 8.93
CA ALA A 35 3.29 2.87 9.27
C ALA A 35 4.44 1.91 9.01
N LYS A 36 4.68 0.99 9.95
CA LYS A 36 5.63 -0.10 9.74
C LYS A 36 5.05 -1.09 8.73
N ALA A 37 5.93 -1.78 8.00
CA ALA A 37 5.56 -2.81 7.05
C ALA A 37 4.67 -3.94 7.63
N SER A 38 4.79 -4.20 8.93
CA SER A 38 4.02 -5.22 9.66
C SER A 38 2.60 -4.81 10.02
N VAL A 39 2.23 -3.54 9.86
CA VAL A 39 0.90 -3.03 10.19
C VAL A 39 -0.15 -3.76 9.36
N LYS A 40 -1.26 -4.13 10.01
CA LYS A 40 -2.42 -4.70 9.33
C LYS A 40 -3.23 -3.59 8.69
N VAL A 41 -3.40 -3.69 7.38
CA VAL A 41 -4.28 -2.82 6.59
C VAL A 41 -5.72 -3.31 6.70
N LYS A 42 -6.67 -2.37 6.69
CA LYS A 42 -8.11 -2.59 6.66
C LYS A 42 -8.74 -1.89 5.46
N VAL A 43 -9.92 -2.36 5.06
CA VAL A 43 -10.75 -1.67 4.05
C VAL A 43 -11.16 -0.31 4.61
N GLY A 44 -11.11 0.72 3.76
CA GLY A 44 -11.31 2.13 4.12
C GLY A 44 -10.06 2.84 4.63
N ASP A 45 -8.93 2.13 4.82
CA ASP A 45 -7.67 2.81 5.16
C ASP A 45 -7.17 3.65 3.97
N VAL A 46 -6.65 4.83 4.27
CA VAL A 46 -6.02 5.70 3.29
C VAL A 46 -4.51 5.53 3.38
N ILE A 47 -3.90 5.02 2.32
CA ILE A 47 -2.47 4.82 2.22
C ILE A 47 -1.88 5.94 1.36
N GLU A 48 -0.84 6.58 1.89
CA GLU A 48 -0.07 7.59 1.18
C GLU A 48 1.36 7.09 1.00
N ILE A 49 1.87 7.15 -0.22
CA ILE A 49 3.18 6.65 -0.60
C ILE A 49 3.96 7.78 -1.27
N GLN A 50 5.12 8.09 -0.71
CA GLN A 50 6.04 9.10 -1.25
C GLN A 50 7.08 8.43 -2.15
N PHE A 51 6.94 8.64 -3.46
CA PHE A 51 7.86 8.23 -4.51
C PHE A 51 8.77 9.40 -4.92
N GLY A 52 9.84 9.62 -4.17
CA GLY A 52 10.77 10.72 -4.45
C GLY A 52 10.05 12.07 -4.33
N THR A 53 9.81 12.73 -5.47
CA THR A 53 9.09 14.01 -5.54
C THR A 53 7.57 13.88 -5.71
N LYS A 54 7.06 12.67 -5.96
CA LYS A 54 5.63 12.42 -6.16
C LYS A 54 5.02 11.75 -4.94
N THR A 55 3.86 12.23 -4.51
CA THR A 55 3.04 11.56 -3.51
C THR A 55 1.85 10.90 -4.19
N VAL A 56 1.62 9.64 -3.89
CA VAL A 56 0.48 8.87 -4.37
C VAL A 56 -0.40 8.55 -3.17
N LYS A 57 -1.67 8.90 -3.25
CA LYS A 57 -2.64 8.63 -2.21
C LYS A 57 -3.71 7.68 -2.75
N VAL A 58 -4.01 6.65 -1.97
CA VAL A 58 -4.99 5.64 -2.34
C VAL A 58 -5.85 5.26 -1.15
N GLU A 59 -7.09 4.90 -1.41
CA GLU A 59 -8.00 4.31 -0.44
C GLU A 59 -8.14 2.82 -0.69
N VAL A 60 -8.05 2.00 0.35
CA VAL A 60 -8.22 0.56 0.24
C VAL A 60 -9.70 0.20 0.14
N LEU A 61 -10.09 -0.41 -0.97
CA LEU A 61 -11.47 -0.86 -1.20
C LEU A 61 -11.67 -2.33 -0.84
N ASP A 62 -10.66 -3.16 -1.06
CA ASP A 62 -10.73 -4.59 -0.76
C ASP A 62 -9.34 -5.15 -0.39
N ILE A 63 -9.31 -6.24 0.37
CA ILE A 63 -8.09 -6.91 0.80
C ILE A 63 -8.19 -8.40 0.49
N GLN A 64 -7.41 -8.83 -0.50
CA GLN A 64 -7.35 -10.23 -0.92
C GLN A 64 -5.93 -10.79 -0.84
N ASP A 65 -5.79 -12.05 -0.45
CA ASP A 65 -4.49 -12.71 -0.23
C ASP A 65 -3.71 -12.96 -1.53
N THR A 66 -4.44 -13.15 -2.62
CA THR A 66 -3.97 -13.33 -4.00
C THR A 66 -4.94 -12.66 -4.95
N THR A 67 -4.42 -11.97 -5.96
CA THR A 67 -5.22 -11.29 -7.01
C THR A 67 -4.53 -11.45 -8.35
N LYS A 68 -5.33 -11.55 -9.42
CA LYS A 68 -4.81 -11.47 -10.79
C LYS A 68 -4.42 -10.04 -11.13
N LYS A 69 -3.71 -9.86 -12.24
CA LYS A 69 -3.25 -8.53 -12.69
C LYS A 69 -4.41 -7.55 -12.88
N GLU A 70 -5.52 -8.06 -13.39
CA GLU A 70 -6.69 -7.28 -13.77
C GLU A 70 -7.44 -6.79 -12.52
N GLU A 71 -7.64 -7.69 -11.56
CA GLU A 71 -8.34 -7.45 -10.29
C GLU A 71 -7.56 -6.58 -9.30
N ALA A 72 -6.23 -6.45 -9.46
CA ALA A 72 -5.42 -5.65 -8.55
C ALA A 72 -5.82 -4.17 -8.52
N LYS A 73 -6.44 -3.67 -9.60
CA LYS A 73 -6.96 -2.31 -9.69
C LYS A 73 -8.21 -2.09 -8.85
N ASP A 74 -8.95 -3.16 -8.55
CA ASP A 74 -10.20 -3.09 -7.79
C ASP A 74 -9.95 -3.08 -6.27
N LEU A 75 -8.72 -3.39 -5.84
CA LEU A 75 -8.34 -3.38 -4.42
C LEU A 75 -8.23 -1.97 -3.82
N PHE A 76 -8.07 -0.95 -4.66
CA PHE A 76 -7.86 0.42 -4.19
C PHE A 76 -8.37 1.45 -5.19
N ARG A 77 -8.63 2.67 -4.70
CA ARG A 77 -8.94 3.84 -5.52
C ARG A 77 -7.89 4.91 -5.33
N TYR A 78 -7.48 5.59 -6.40
CA TYR A 78 -6.67 6.80 -6.28
C TYR A 78 -7.48 7.95 -5.70
N LEU A 79 -6.82 8.78 -4.88
CA LEU A 79 -7.34 10.03 -4.32
C LEU A 79 -6.56 11.23 -4.85
#